data_AF-A0A329R4M7-F1
#
_entry.id   AF-A0A329R4M7-F1
#
_cell.length_a   1.000
_cell.length_b   1.000
_cell.length_c   1.000
_cell.angle_alpha   90.00
_cell.angle_beta   90.00
_cell.angle_gamma   90.00
#
_symmetry.space_group_name_H-M   'P 1'
#
loop_
_entity.id
_entity.type
_entity.pdbx_description
1 polymer ?
#
loop_
_entity_poly.entity_id
_entity_poly.type
_entity_poly.pdbx_seq_one_letter_code
_entity_poly.pdbx_strand_id
1 'polypeptide(L)'
;MHKVTFTGLNTSITKYSLRFEPNKPILVDDEIAEKLRQEEHFTVEDIQSEPVPPSDDNGKDDGPNLTELKEQAKAAGIKGYSSMNKQELTDALSALPQKDDPYANAPTS
;
A
#
# COMPACT_ATOMS: atom_id res chain seq x y z
N MET A 1 -7.40 -19.76 14.12
CA MET A 1 -8.50 -19.69 13.13
C MET A 1 -8.09 -18.65 12.11
N HIS A 2 -8.44 -18.84 10.85
CA HIS A 2 -8.07 -17.93 9.75
C HIS A 2 -9.32 -17.51 9.00
N LYS A 3 -9.32 -16.28 8.50
CA LYS A 3 -10.36 -15.78 7.62
C LYS A 3 -9.97 -16.07 6.18
N VAL A 4 -10.81 -16.80 5.46
CA VAL A 4 -10.57 -17.16 4.06
C VAL A 4 -11.63 -16.59 3.16
N THR A 5 -11.21 -15.90 2.11
CA THR A 5 -12.06 -15.28 1.09
C THR A 5 -11.80 -15.94 -0.26
N PHE A 6 -12.86 -16.42 -0.92
CA PHE A 6 -12.77 -16.92 -2.28
C PHE A 6 -12.88 -15.78 -3.29
N THR A 7 -11.90 -15.63 -4.16
CA THR A 7 -11.79 -14.55 -5.16
C THR A 7 -12.03 -15.02 -6.59
N GLY A 8 -12.38 -16.30 -6.78
CA GLY A 8 -12.68 -16.83 -8.10
C GLY A 8 -13.99 -16.28 -8.69
N LEU A 9 -14.07 -16.23 -10.02
CA LEU A 9 -15.22 -15.69 -10.77
C LEU A 9 -16.46 -16.62 -10.77
N ASN A 10 -16.39 -17.76 -10.10
CA ASN A 10 -17.49 -18.74 -10.02
C ASN A 10 -18.51 -18.33 -8.96
N THR A 11 -19.78 -18.73 -9.13
CA THR A 11 -20.88 -18.35 -8.21
C THR A 11 -20.70 -18.89 -6.79
N SER A 12 -20.06 -20.05 -6.63
CA SER A 12 -19.58 -20.60 -5.35
C SER A 12 -18.76 -21.86 -5.61
N ILE A 13 -17.85 -22.21 -4.71
CA ILE A 13 -17.12 -23.49 -4.74
C ILE A 13 -17.26 -24.21 -3.40
N THR A 14 -17.41 -25.53 -3.41
CA THR A 14 -17.42 -26.34 -2.18
C THR A 14 -16.10 -27.08 -2.05
N LYS A 15 -15.35 -26.84 -0.97
CA LYS A 15 -14.08 -27.50 -0.66
C LYS A 15 -13.98 -27.76 0.84
N TYR A 16 -13.36 -28.86 1.23
CA TYR A 16 -13.23 -29.26 2.65
C TYR A 16 -14.58 -29.27 3.41
N SER A 17 -15.66 -29.67 2.72
CA SER A 17 -17.04 -29.63 3.22
C SER A 17 -17.57 -28.23 3.57
N LEU A 18 -16.87 -27.18 3.16
CA LEU A 18 -17.25 -25.78 3.31
C LEU A 18 -17.63 -25.21 1.94
N ARG A 19 -18.70 -24.41 1.89
CA ARG A 19 -19.11 -23.69 0.69
C ARG A 19 -18.55 -22.28 0.76
N PHE A 20 -17.69 -21.95 -0.18
CA PHE A 20 -17.13 -20.62 -0.37
C PHE A 20 -17.93 -19.86 -1.43
N GLU A 21 -18.47 -18.72 -1.02
CA GLU A 21 -19.12 -17.77 -1.91
C GLU A 21 -18.10 -16.69 -2.31
N PRO A 22 -18.14 -16.18 -3.56
CA PRO A 22 -17.20 -15.17 -4.02
C PRO A 22 -17.31 -13.90 -3.17
N ASN A 23 -16.16 -13.35 -2.76
CA ASN A 23 -16.03 -12.16 -1.92
C ASN A 23 -16.66 -12.29 -0.51
N LYS A 24 -16.99 -13.52 -0.08
CA LYS A 24 -17.54 -13.76 1.26
C LYS A 24 -16.50 -14.45 2.14
N PRO A 25 -16.04 -13.77 3.21
CA PRO A 25 -15.06 -14.36 4.12
C PRO A 25 -15.70 -15.43 5.02
N ILE A 26 -14.99 -16.53 5.22
CA ILE A 26 -15.39 -17.65 6.09
C ILE A 26 -14.24 -17.97 7.03
N LEU A 27 -14.54 -18.22 8.30
CA LEU A 27 -13.56 -18.65 9.28
C LEU A 27 -13.30 -20.15 9.14
N VAL A 28 -12.03 -20.51 9.02
CA VAL A 28 -11.58 -21.90 8.90
C VAL A 28 -10.43 -22.20 9.86
N ASP A 29 -10.20 -23.47 10.12
CA ASP A 29 -9.06 -23.96 10.90
C ASP A 29 -7.74 -23.82 10.15
N ASP A 30 -6.64 -23.86 10.91
CA ASP A 30 -5.28 -23.72 10.42
C ASP A 30 -4.94 -24.69 9.29
N GLU A 31 -5.31 -25.97 9.45
CA GLU A 31 -5.07 -27.00 8.43
C GLU A 31 -5.74 -26.68 7.08
N ILE A 32 -6.96 -26.15 7.11
CA ILE A 32 -7.71 -25.79 5.90
C ILE A 32 -7.10 -24.51 5.29
N ALA A 33 -6.77 -23.54 6.14
CA ALA A 33 -6.13 -22.29 5.74
C ALA A 33 -4.80 -22.54 5.03
N GLU A 34 -3.96 -23.43 5.55
CA GLU A 34 -2.67 -23.77 4.94
C GLU A 34 -2.81 -24.39 3.54
N LYS A 35 -3.87 -25.18 3.33
CA LYS A 35 -4.14 -25.75 2.00
C LYS A 35 -4.67 -24.69 1.04
N LEU A 36 -5.59 -23.84 1.51
CA LEU A 36 -6.20 -22.78 0.70
C LEU A 36 -5.23 -21.66 0.35
N ARG A 37 -4.22 -21.38 1.19
CA ARG A 37 -3.19 -20.37 0.90
C ARG A 37 -2.32 -20.70 -0.33
N GLN A 38 -2.27 -21.98 -0.71
CA GLN A 38 -1.54 -22.44 -1.89
C GLN A 38 -2.37 -22.33 -3.18
N GLU A 39 -3.67 -21.96 -3.06
CA GLU A 39 -4.58 -21.88 -4.19
C GLU A 39 -4.72 -20.44 -4.70
N GLU A 40 -4.68 -20.27 -6.03
CA GLU A 40 -4.71 -18.95 -6.68
C GLU A 40 -6.01 -18.16 -6.43
N HIS A 41 -7.12 -18.85 -6.17
CA HIS A 41 -8.45 -18.22 -6.03
C HIS A 41 -8.87 -18.02 -4.56
N PHE A 42 -7.93 -18.10 -3.62
CA PHE A 42 -8.22 -17.96 -2.20
C PHE A 42 -7.25 -16.98 -1.52
N THR A 43 -7.81 -16.09 -0.72
CA THR A 43 -7.07 -15.17 0.15
C THR A 43 -7.25 -15.61 1.60
N VAL A 44 -6.15 -15.83 2.30
CA VAL A 44 -6.14 -16.25 3.71
C VAL A 44 -5.56 -15.13 4.56
N GLU A 45 -6.32 -14.67 5.54
CA GLU A 45 -5.96 -13.62 6.49
C GLU A 45 -5.92 -14.22 7.91
N ASP A 46 -4.81 -14.02 8.63
CA ASP A 46 -4.70 -14.41 10.03
C ASP A 46 -5.50 -13.42 10.90
N ILE A 47 -6.51 -13.91 11.62
CA ILE A 47 -7.30 -13.10 12.55
C ILE A 47 -6.55 -13.02 13.89
N GLN A 48 -5.49 -12.20 13.92
CA GLN A 48 -4.98 -11.70 15.19
C GLN A 48 -6.04 -10.74 15.75
N SER A 49 -6.47 -10.99 16.99
CA SER A 49 -7.41 -10.14 17.71
C SER A 49 -6.75 -8.84 18.15
N GLU A 50 -6.23 -8.06 17.20
CA GLU A 50 -5.80 -6.68 17.42
C GLU A 50 -6.20 -5.87 16.19
N PRO A 51 -6.68 -4.62 16.37
CA PRO A 51 -7.08 -3.78 15.27
C PRO A 51 -5.85 -3.43 14.47
N VAL A 52 -5.61 -4.18 13.39
CA VAL A 52 -4.79 -3.67 12.29
C VAL A 52 -5.48 -2.37 11.85
N PRO A 53 -4.85 -1.18 12.01
CA PRO A 53 -5.28 -0.07 11.17
C PRO A 53 -5.25 -0.60 9.74
N PRO A 54 -6.17 -0.18 8.86
CA PRO A 54 -6.08 -0.54 7.46
C PRO A 54 -4.70 -0.09 6.99
N SER A 55 -3.76 -1.02 6.88
CA SER A 55 -2.61 -0.85 6.03
C SER A 55 -3.23 -0.76 4.66
N ASP A 56 -3.39 0.49 4.22
CA ASP A 56 -3.89 0.90 2.92
C ASP A 56 -3.62 -0.17 1.87
N ASP A 57 -4.70 -0.88 1.53
CA ASP A 57 -4.76 -1.70 0.34
C ASP A 57 -4.54 -0.76 -0.84
N ASN A 58 -3.29 -0.74 -1.28
CA ASN A 58 -2.97 -0.94 -2.68
C ASN A 58 -3.80 -0.07 -3.63
N GLY A 59 -3.73 1.24 -3.39
CA GLY A 59 -3.62 2.18 -4.49
C GLY A 59 -2.41 1.79 -5.33
N LYS A 60 -2.66 0.97 -6.34
CA LYS A 60 -1.84 0.79 -7.53
C LYS A 60 -1.17 2.11 -7.92
N ASP A 61 0.10 2.30 -7.59
CA ASP A 61 1.00 3.23 -8.27
C ASP A 61 2.44 2.75 -8.05
N ASP A 62 2.95 1.96 -8.99
CA ASP A 62 4.38 1.78 -9.26
C ASP A 62 5.00 3.12 -9.73
N GLY A 63 4.78 4.20 -8.98
CA GLY A 63 5.17 5.56 -9.31
C GLY A 63 5.17 6.47 -8.09
N PRO A 64 5.91 7.60 -8.12
CA PRO A 64 5.87 8.58 -7.05
C PRO A 64 4.46 9.15 -6.98
N ASN A 65 3.70 8.77 -5.96
CA ASN A 65 2.31 9.19 -5.84
C ASN A 65 2.27 10.72 -5.59
N LEU A 66 1.21 11.39 -6.05
CA LEU A 66 1.08 12.85 -5.96
C LEU A 66 1.16 13.34 -4.49
N THR A 67 0.78 12.48 -3.54
CA THR A 67 0.95 12.71 -2.10
C THR A 67 2.42 12.86 -1.72
N GLU A 68 3.29 11.94 -2.12
CA GLU A 68 4.74 11.99 -1.85
C GLU A 68 5.38 13.25 -2.43
N LEU A 69 5.03 13.59 -3.68
CA LEU A 69 5.53 14.82 -4.33
C LEU A 69 5.05 16.08 -3.59
N LYS A 70 3.84 16.09 -3.04
CA LYS A 70 3.33 17.19 -2.21
C LYS A 70 4.08 17.27 -0.88
N GLU A 71 4.41 16.14 -0.26
CA GLU A 71 5.18 16.10 0.97
C GLU A 71 6.61 16.61 0.76
N GLN A 72 7.27 16.16 -0.31
CA GLN A 72 8.57 16.68 -0.73
C GLN A 72 8.49 18.18 -1.01
N ALA A 73 7.47 18.64 -1.74
CA ALA A 73 7.31 20.05 -2.06
C ALA A 73 7.05 20.92 -0.82
N LYS A 74 6.29 20.38 0.14
CA LYS A 74 6.08 21.00 1.46
C LYS A 74 7.38 21.08 2.25
N ALA A 75 8.13 19.98 2.34
CA ALA A 75 9.42 19.92 3.04
C ALA A 75 10.42 20.91 2.43
N ALA A 76 10.35 21.08 1.12
CA ALA A 76 11.21 21.99 0.38
C ALA A 76 10.68 23.45 0.34
N GLY A 77 9.53 23.73 0.95
CA GLY A 77 8.98 25.08 1.11
C GLY A 77 8.36 25.67 -0.16
N ILE A 78 7.96 24.84 -1.13
CA ILE A 78 7.35 25.27 -2.39
C ILE A 78 5.95 25.83 -2.10
N LYS A 79 5.75 27.13 -2.34
CA LYS A 79 4.45 27.78 -2.16
C LYS A 79 3.51 27.42 -3.31
N GLY A 80 2.28 27.04 -3.00
CA GLY A 80 1.29 26.61 -4.00
C GLY A 80 1.28 25.10 -4.27
N TYR A 81 2.12 24.31 -3.60
CA TYR A 81 2.20 22.85 -3.78
C TYR A 81 0.86 22.11 -3.66
N SER A 82 -0.09 22.64 -2.87
CA SER A 82 -1.42 22.04 -2.69
C SER A 82 -2.32 22.18 -3.92
N SER A 83 -2.06 23.21 -4.75
CA SER A 83 -2.78 23.50 -6.00
C SER A 83 -2.00 23.09 -7.26
N MET A 84 -0.77 22.59 -7.11
CA MET A 84 0.09 22.12 -8.21
C MET A 84 -0.20 20.66 -8.57
N ASN A 85 -0.05 20.33 -9.85
CA ASN A 85 -0.20 18.97 -10.38
C ASN A 85 1.12 18.18 -10.27
N LYS A 86 1.07 16.85 -10.53
CA LYS A 86 2.22 15.94 -10.46
C LYS A 86 3.46 16.49 -11.18
N GLN A 87 3.27 16.96 -12.41
CA GLN A 87 4.34 17.52 -13.25
C GLN A 87 4.93 18.81 -12.67
N GLU A 88 4.07 19.74 -12.24
CA GLU A 88 4.47 21.01 -11.62
C GLU A 88 5.24 20.77 -10.31
N LEU A 89 4.82 19.79 -9.51
CA LEU A 89 5.51 19.41 -8.27
C LEU A 89 6.89 18.79 -8.56
N THR A 90 6.98 17.86 -9.51
CA THR A 90 8.26 17.25 -9.91
C THR A 90 9.22 18.27 -10.52
N ASP A 91 8.72 19.16 -11.37
CA ASP A 91 9.52 20.24 -11.97
C ASP A 91 9.99 21.22 -10.91
N ALA A 92 9.08 21.69 -10.05
CA ALA A 92 9.43 22.61 -8.97
C ALA A 92 10.43 21.98 -8.00
N LEU A 93 10.29 20.69 -7.65
CA LEU A 93 11.26 19.96 -6.83
C LEU A 93 12.61 19.78 -7.51
N SER A 94 12.64 19.51 -8.81
CA SER A 94 13.89 19.37 -9.57
C SER A 94 14.57 20.72 -9.83
N ALA A 95 13.79 21.79 -9.90
CA ALA A 95 14.25 23.16 -10.10
C ALA A 95 14.73 23.81 -8.79
N LEU A 96 14.50 23.18 -7.63
CA LEU A 96 15.07 23.67 -6.39
C LEU A 96 16.60 23.51 -6.44
N PRO A 97 17.37 24.61 -6.41
CA PRO A 97 18.78 24.48 -6.18
C PRO A 97 18.92 23.84 -4.80
N GLN A 98 19.66 22.72 -4.72
CA GLN A 98 20.15 22.17 -3.46
C GLN A 98 20.68 23.36 -2.69
N LYS A 99 19.94 23.75 -1.65
CA LYS A 99 20.20 24.99 -0.94
C LYS A 99 21.51 24.77 -0.23
N ASP A 100 22.57 25.29 -0.85
CA ASP A 100 23.90 25.55 -0.31
C ASP A 100 23.88 25.32 1.20
N ASP A 101 24.40 24.19 1.65
CA ASP A 101 24.84 24.04 3.02
C ASP A 101 25.84 25.18 3.26
N PRO A 102 25.52 26.21 4.08
CA PRO A 102 26.48 27.29 4.35
C PRO A 102 27.64 26.81 5.26
N TYR A 103 27.80 25.50 5.43
CA TYR A 103 28.76 24.85 6.30
C TYR A 103 29.74 23.90 5.57
N ALA A 104 29.70 23.83 4.23
CA ALA A 104 30.62 23.00 3.46
C ALA A 104 32.00 23.65 3.23
N ASN A 105 32.20 24.91 3.64
CA ASN A 105 33.46 25.63 3.54
C ASN A 105 34.05 25.92 4.92
N ALA A 106 34.39 24.87 5.66
CA ALA A 106 35.47 24.99 6.65
C ALA A 106 36.80 24.87 5.88
N PRO A 107 37.62 25.93 5.77
CA PRO A 107 39.00 25.75 5.34
C PRO A 107 39.70 24.94 6.43
N THR A 108 40.04 23.68 6.12
CA THR A 108 41.06 22.97 6.90
C THR A 108 42.36 23.72 6.67
N SER A 109 42.78 24.44 7.72
CA SER A 109 44.01 25.22 7.78
C SER A 109 45.26 24.34 7.75
#